data_AF-A0A921BFL5-F1
#
_entry.id   AF-A0A921BFL5-F1
#
_cell.length_a   1.000
_cell.length_b   1.000
_cell.length_c   1.000
_cell.angle_alpha   90.00
_cell.angle_beta   90.00
_cell.angle_gamma   90.00
#
_symmetry.space_group_name_H-M   'P 1'
#
loop_
_entity.id
_entity.type
_entity.pdbx_description
1 polymer ?
#
loop_
_entity_poly.entity_id
_entity_poly.type
_entity_poly.pdbx_seq_one_letter_code
_entity_poly.pdbx_strand_id
1 'polypeptide(L)'
;MTEVVWDEAPSLQSPLLVVAFEGWFDAGECATGAIQWIVDQYDARKVARIDPEEFFDFQENRPHVEIAEDGERRNQMAIAGRPRNRKRFPARSSAPIWARTADEMADIL
;
A
#
# COMPACT_ATOMS: atom_id res chain seq x y z
N MET A 1 -11.50 10.16 -10.40
CA MET A 1 -10.89 11.26 -9.63
C MET A 1 -9.71 10.59 -8.99
N THR A 2 -8.49 10.94 -9.38
CA THR A 2 -7.28 10.18 -9.03
C THR A 2 -6.97 10.41 -7.55
N GLU A 3 -6.93 9.34 -6.76
CA GLU A 3 -6.64 9.35 -5.33
C GLU A 3 -5.12 9.25 -5.04
N VAL A 4 -4.29 9.24 -6.09
CA VAL A 4 -2.83 9.31 -6.00
C VAL A 4 -2.36 10.70 -5.58
N VAL A 5 -1.72 10.76 -4.42
CA VAL A 5 -1.00 11.93 -3.91
C VAL A 5 0.47 11.79 -4.29
N TRP A 6 0.94 12.65 -5.19
CA TRP A 6 2.32 12.66 -5.68
C TRP A 6 3.25 13.46 -4.76
N ASP A 7 4.37 12.86 -4.41
CA ASP A 7 5.49 13.55 -3.75
C ASP A 7 6.41 14.16 -4.83
N GLU A 8 6.81 13.34 -5.81
CA GLU A 8 7.58 13.75 -6.99
C GLU A 8 7.20 12.87 -8.18
N ALA A 9 6.63 13.47 -9.24
CA ALA A 9 6.23 12.72 -10.44
C ALA A 9 7.46 12.42 -11.32
N PRO A 10 7.81 11.14 -11.56
CA PRO A 10 8.97 10.78 -12.37
C PRO A 10 8.68 10.89 -13.86
N SER A 11 9.69 11.27 -14.65
CA SER A 11 9.63 11.16 -16.11
C SER A 11 10.10 9.78 -16.55
N LEU A 12 9.17 8.88 -16.84
CA LEU A 12 9.45 7.50 -17.24
C LEU A 12 9.31 7.32 -18.76
N GLN A 13 10.05 6.36 -19.32
CA GLN A 13 9.92 5.95 -20.73
C GLN A 13 9.64 4.45 -20.74
N SER A 14 8.42 4.06 -21.11
CA SER A 14 7.94 2.68 -21.09
C SER A 14 8.18 1.95 -19.75
N PRO A 15 7.65 2.46 -18.62
CA PRO A 15 7.86 1.85 -17.32
C PRO A 15 7.18 0.47 -17.19
N LEU A 16 7.72 -0.36 -16.29
CA LEU A 16 7.07 -1.57 -15.81
C LEU A 16 6.56 -1.32 -14.39
N LEU A 17 5.26 -1.47 -14.18
CA LEU A 17 4.66 -1.44 -12.85
C LEU A 17 4.62 -2.86 -12.26
N VAL A 18 5.21 -3.02 -11.08
CA VAL A 18 5.16 -4.26 -10.28
C VAL A 18 4.37 -3.96 -9.02
N VAL A 19 3.32 -4.74 -8.75
CA VAL A 19 2.40 -4.51 -7.63
C VAL A 19 2.27 -5.79 -6.80
N ALA A 20 2.32 -5.64 -5.47
CA ALA A 20 1.98 -6.69 -4.52
C ALA A 20 1.01 -6.11 -3.49
N PHE A 21 0.09 -6.96 -3.03
CA PHE A 21 -0.93 -6.60 -2.06
C PHE A 21 -0.81 -7.54 -0.87
N GLU A 22 -0.88 -7.00 0.33
CA GLU A 22 -1.02 -7.80 1.55
C GLU A 22 -2.38 -8.53 1.58
N GLY A 23 -2.43 -9.66 2.28
CA GLY A 23 -3.67 -10.38 2.56
C GLY A 23 -3.78 -11.74 1.86
N TRP A 24 -4.94 -12.02 1.26
CA TRP A 24 -5.27 -13.38 0.79
C TRP A 24 -4.34 -13.89 -0.32
N PHE A 25 -3.82 -12.98 -1.15
CA PHE A 25 -2.94 -13.29 -2.27
C PHE A 25 -1.46 -13.42 -1.88
N ASP A 26 -1.12 -13.17 -0.62
CA ASP A 26 0.24 -13.05 -0.14
C ASP A 26 0.57 -14.11 0.92
N ALA A 27 0.41 -15.38 0.53
CA ALA A 27 0.64 -16.51 1.40
C ALA A 27 2.10 -16.53 1.87
N GLY A 28 2.31 -16.36 3.19
CA GLY A 28 3.65 -16.33 3.78
C GLY A 28 4.46 -15.09 3.43
N GLU A 29 3.81 -13.98 3.06
CA GLU A 29 4.49 -12.71 2.71
C GLU A 29 5.40 -12.85 1.49
N CYS A 30 5.13 -13.82 0.60
CA CYS A 30 5.98 -14.09 -0.55
C CYS A 30 6.01 -12.93 -1.55
N ALA A 31 4.86 -12.33 -1.86
CA ALA A 31 4.74 -11.28 -2.87
C ALA A 31 5.21 -9.93 -2.30
N THR A 32 4.73 -9.57 -1.11
CA THR A 32 5.12 -8.31 -0.45
C THR A 32 6.58 -8.35 -0.02
N GLY A 33 7.06 -9.49 0.47
CA GLY A 33 8.47 -9.71 0.79
C GLY A 33 9.38 -9.65 -0.45
N ALA A 34 8.93 -10.14 -1.61
CA ALA A 34 9.69 -10.01 -2.86
C ALA A 34 9.82 -8.55 -3.31
N ILE A 35 8.74 -7.74 -3.25
CA ILE A 35 8.81 -6.31 -3.56
C ILE A 35 9.68 -5.57 -2.54
N GLN A 36 9.53 -5.87 -1.24
CA GLN A 36 10.35 -5.25 -0.20
C GLN A 36 11.84 -5.52 -0.44
N TRP A 37 12.18 -6.76 -0.80
CA TRP A 37 13.56 -7.10 -1.16
C TRP A 37 14.07 -6.28 -2.35
N ILE A 38 13.26 -6.08 -3.40
CA ILE A 38 13.63 -5.22 -4.54
C ILE A 38 13.84 -3.77 -4.09
N VAL A 39 12.93 -3.22 -3.28
CA VAL A 39 13.05 -1.86 -2.73
C VAL A 39 14.37 -1.68 -1.98
N ASP A 40 14.70 -2.64 -1.12
CA ASP A 40 15.92 -2.62 -0.30
C ASP A 40 17.19 -2.77 -1.16
N GLN A 41 17.17 -3.60 -2.20
CA GLN A 41 18.34 -3.82 -3.06
C GLN A 41 18.66 -2.64 -3.98
N TYR A 42 17.65 -1.90 -4.42
CA TYR A 42 17.80 -0.85 -5.45
C TYR A 42 17.65 0.57 -4.91
N ASP A 43 17.56 0.77 -3.59
CA ASP A 43 17.33 2.07 -2.95
C ASP A 43 16.13 2.80 -3.59
N ALA A 44 15.03 2.05 -3.74
CA ALA A 44 13.87 2.55 -4.45
C ALA A 44 13.28 3.77 -3.71
N ARG A 45 12.95 4.81 -4.47
CA ARG A 45 12.40 6.06 -3.94
C ARG A 45 10.89 6.06 -4.00
N LYS A 46 10.26 6.51 -2.91
CA LYS A 46 8.83 6.78 -2.88
C LYS A 46 8.54 8.01 -3.73
N VAL A 47 7.65 7.85 -4.71
CA VAL A 47 7.23 8.92 -5.65
C VAL A 47 5.80 9.41 -5.40
N ALA A 48 4.97 8.54 -4.81
CA ALA A 48 3.57 8.82 -4.54
C ALA A 48 3.01 7.90 -3.44
N ARG A 49 1.79 8.20 -3.01
CA ARG A 49 0.94 7.34 -2.17
C ARG A 49 -0.50 7.42 -2.67
N ILE A 50 -1.27 6.35 -2.49
CA ILE A 50 -2.72 6.39 -2.68
C ILE A 50 -3.36 6.81 -1.36
N ASP A 51 -4.34 7.72 -1.39
CA ASP A 51 -5.10 8.07 -0.19
C ASP A 51 -5.90 6.85 0.31
N PRO A 52 -5.68 6.36 1.54
CA PRO A 52 -6.36 5.16 2.03
C PRO A 52 -7.85 5.36 2.33
N GLU A 53 -8.37 6.59 2.41
CA GLU A 53 -9.75 6.88 2.84
C GLU A 53 -10.81 6.11 2.03
N GLU A 54 -10.60 5.97 0.73
CA GLU A 54 -11.52 5.28 -0.18
C GLU A 54 -11.26 3.76 -0.29
N PHE A 55 -10.16 3.25 0.28
CA PHE A 55 -9.71 1.86 0.08
C PHE A 55 -9.63 1.04 1.36
N PHE A 56 -9.63 1.66 2.54
CA PHE A 56 -9.49 0.96 3.82
C PHE A 56 -10.66 1.23 4.76
N ASP A 57 -11.20 0.16 5.34
CA ASP A 57 -12.00 0.26 6.56
C ASP A 57 -11.06 0.34 7.77
N PHE A 58 -10.94 1.53 8.35
CA PHE A 58 -10.06 1.79 9.50
C PHE A 58 -10.50 1.11 10.80
N GLN A 59 -11.71 0.54 10.86
CA GLN A 59 -12.13 -0.27 12.01
C GLN A 59 -11.46 -1.65 12.01
N GLU A 60 -11.25 -2.21 10.81
CA GLU A 60 -10.56 -3.48 10.57
C GLU A 60 -9.04 -3.28 10.45
N ASN A 61 -8.60 -2.31 9.66
CA ASN A 61 -7.20 -1.98 9.44
C ASN A 61 -6.82 -0.72 10.22
N ARG A 62 -6.47 -0.92 11.49
CA ARG A 62 -6.19 0.19 12.40
C ARG A 62 -4.78 0.75 12.18
N PRO A 63 -4.62 2.07 11.96
CA PRO A 63 -3.31 2.68 11.93
C PRO A 63 -2.64 2.62 13.30
N HIS A 64 -1.33 2.42 13.29
CA HIS A 64 -0.50 2.47 14.48
C HIS A 64 0.03 3.89 14.70
N VAL A 65 0.07 4.30 15.96
CA VAL A 65 0.69 5.57 16.35
C VAL A 65 2.08 5.27 16.87
N GLU A 66 3.09 5.74 16.15
CA GLU A 66 4.46 5.77 16.63
C GLU A 66 4.77 7.15 17.21
N ILE A 67 5.56 7.18 18.29
CA ILE A 67 6.09 8.43 18.84
C ILE A 67 7.55 8.48 18.40
N ALA A 68 7.88 9.46 17.56
CA ALA A 68 9.23 9.69 17.10
C ALA A 68 10.13 10.21 18.24
N GLU A 69 11.45 10.13 18.06
CA GLU A 69 12.43 10.53 19.08
C GLU A 69 12.34 12.02 19.45
N ASP A 70 11.81 12.85 18.56
CA ASP A 70 11.51 14.27 18.76
C ASP A 70 10.20 14.52 19.57
N GLY A 71 9.49 13.45 19.94
CA GLY A 71 8.21 13.52 20.63
C GLY A 71 7.00 13.71 19.72
N GLU A 72 7.19 13.81 18.40
CA GLU A 72 6.09 13.92 17.45
C GLU A 72 5.35 12.59 17.29
N ARG A 73 4.01 12.66 17.23
CA ARG A 73 3.18 11.50 16.94
C ARG A 73 3.07 11.32 15.44
N ARG A 74 3.49 10.16 14.95
CA ARG A 74 3.38 9.77 13.54
C ARG A 74 2.37 8.64 13.42
N ASN A 75 1.31 8.89 12.68
CA ASN A 75 0.33 7.86 12.33
C ASN A 75 0.88 7.10 11.14
N GLN A 76 1.15 5.81 11.31
CA GLN A 76 1.59 4.92 10.24
C GLN A 76 0.53 3.85 10.02
N MET A 77 0.12 3.71 8.75
CA MET A 77 -0.55 2.48 8.34
C MET A 77 0.47 1.35 8.45
N ALA A 78 0.06 0.18 8.91
CA ALA A 78 0.92 -1.00 8.81
C ALA A 78 1.14 -1.28 7.32
N ILE A 79 2.36 -1.01 6.84
CA ILE A 79 2.86 -1.48 5.55
C ILE A 79 3.98 -2.44 5.98
N ALA A 80 3.74 -3.74 5.89
CA ALA A 80 4.63 -4.79 6.35
C ALA A 80 4.97 -4.74 7.86
N GLY A 81 4.03 -5.19 8.70
CA GLY A 81 4.27 -5.44 10.13
C GLY A 81 3.65 -6.76 10.56
N ARG A 82 4.49 -7.80 10.70
CA ARG A 82 4.21 -9.19 11.14
C ARG A 82 2.74 -9.50 11.50
N PRO A 83 2.10 -10.53 10.92
CA PRO A 83 0.71 -10.83 11.18
C PRO A 83 0.59 -11.50 12.55
N ARG A 84 0.17 -10.75 13.57
CA ARG A 84 -0.40 -11.32 14.79
C ARG A 84 -1.92 -11.30 14.67
N ASN A 85 -2.45 -12.42 14.15
CA ASN A 85 -3.85 -12.84 14.04
C ASN A 85 -4.59 -12.58 12.71
N ARG A 86 -4.77 -13.71 12.02
CA ARG A 86 -5.73 -14.05 10.96
C ARG A 86 -7.14 -13.44 11.13
N LYS A 87 -7.56 -12.52 10.23
CA LYS A 87 -8.96 -12.20 9.81
C LYS A 87 -8.89 -11.59 8.39
N ARG A 88 -9.49 -12.14 7.32
CA ARG A 88 -10.89 -12.28 6.85
C ARG A 88 -11.54 -10.95 6.43
N PHE A 89 -11.25 -10.52 5.20
CA PHE A 89 -11.96 -9.43 4.51
C PHE A 89 -13.48 -9.67 4.41
N PRO A 90 -14.32 -8.63 4.62
CA PRO A 90 -15.77 -8.70 4.42
C PRO A 90 -16.11 -8.68 2.92
N ALA A 91 -16.84 -9.71 2.48
CA ALA A 91 -17.24 -9.92 1.09
C ALA A 91 -18.41 -9.03 0.61
N ARG A 92 -18.51 -7.77 1.05
CA ARG A 92 -19.61 -6.87 0.64
C ARG A 92 -19.18 -5.41 0.54
N SER A 93 -18.71 -5.01 -0.63
CA SER A 93 -19.00 -3.69 -1.19
C SER A 93 -19.22 -3.80 -2.70
N SER A 94 -20.12 -2.96 -3.21
CA SER A 94 -20.51 -2.84 -4.61
C SER A 94 -19.34 -2.35 -5.46
N ALA A 95 -19.01 -3.11 -6.50
CA ALA A 95 -17.75 -3.11 -7.25
C ALA A 95 -16.54 -3.52 -6.39
N PRO A 96 -15.79 -4.56 -6.81
CA PRO A 96 -14.66 -5.01 -6.01
C PRO A 96 -13.60 -3.91 -5.89
N ILE A 97 -13.08 -3.71 -4.68
CA ILE A 97 -12.08 -2.67 -4.37
C ILE A 97 -10.86 -2.75 -5.31
N TRP A 98 -10.52 -3.96 -5.77
CA TRP A 98 -9.44 -4.21 -6.73
C TRP A 98 -9.65 -3.59 -8.11
N ALA A 99 -10.89 -3.33 -8.54
CA ALA A 99 -11.16 -2.71 -9.83
C ALA A 99 -10.76 -1.23 -9.82
N ARG A 100 -11.05 -0.50 -8.73
CA ARG A 100 -10.62 0.90 -8.58
C ARG A 100 -9.11 1.01 -8.38
N THR A 101 -8.53 0.09 -7.60
CA THR A 101 -7.07 0.05 -7.44
C THR A 101 -6.37 -0.15 -8.79
N ALA A 102 -6.93 -0.95 -9.70
CA ALA A 102 -6.37 -1.11 -11.04
C ALA A 102 -6.42 0.18 -11.88
N ASP A 103 -7.49 0.97 -11.77
CA ASP A 103 -7.62 2.26 -12.47
C ASP A 103 -6.57 3.27 -11.96
N GLU A 104 -6.39 3.39 -10.64
CA GLU A 104 -5.36 4.28 -10.05
C GLU A 104 -3.93 3.84 -10.40
N MET A 105 -3.70 2.53 -10.54
CA MET A 105 -2.40 1.98 -10.94
C MET A 105 -2.08 2.31 -12.41
N ALA A 106 -3.10 2.49 -13.26
CA ALA A 106 -2.90 2.96 -14.62
C ALA A 106 -2.46 4.43 -14.68
N ASP A 107 -2.86 5.26 -13.71
CA ASP A 107 -2.42 6.66 -13.61
C ASP A 107 -0.93 6.78 -13.21
N ILE A 108 -0.28 5.68 -12.78
CA ILE A 108 1.15 5.61 -12.46
C ILE A 108 2.01 5.29 -13.71
N LEU A 109 1.40 4.75 -14.78
CA LEU A 109 2.07 4.31 -16.02
C LEU A 109 2.01 5.36 -17.13
#